data_AF-A0A5R8M1Y5-F1
#
_entry.id   AF-A0A5R8M1Y5-F1
#
_cell.length_a   1.000
_cell.length_b   1.000
_cell.length_c   1.000
_cell.angle_alpha   90.00
_cell.angle_beta   90.00
_cell.angle_gamma   90.00
#
_symmetry.space_group_name_H-M   'P 1'
#
loop_
_entity.id
_entity.type
_entity.pdbx_description
1 polymer ?
#
loop_
_entity_poly.entity_id
_entity_poly.type
_entity_poly.pdbx_seq_one_letter_code
_entity_poly.pdbx_strand_id
1 'polypeptide(L)' 'MPSQIEVMKTLQTANPQSVHIVKLIKVTERIGDGTPNDPVQFVDYYYTLDGEKVATSYNVQPEDV' A
#
# COMPACT_ATOMS: atom_id res chain seq x y z
N MET A 1 6.31 -6.35 -6.75
CA MET A 1 5.48 -5.54 -5.82
C MET A 1 5.49 -6.22 -4.46
N PRO A 2 5.61 -5.46 -3.36
CA PRO A 2 5.56 -6.07 -2.03
C PRO A 2 4.13 -6.46 -1.68
N SER A 3 3.92 -7.74 -1.39
CA SER A 3 2.71 -8.31 -0.83
C SER A 3 2.42 -7.77 0.57
N GLN A 4 1.16 -7.89 1.03
CA GLN A 4 0.79 -7.58 2.42
C GLN A 4 1.69 -8.30 3.44
N ILE A 5 2.13 -9.52 3.14
CA ILE A 5 3.04 -10.31 3.97
C ILE A 5 4.42 -9.68 4.05
N GLU A 6 4.95 -9.15 2.94
CA GLU A 6 6.24 -8.47 2.92
C GLU A 6 6.19 -7.15 3.70
N VAL A 7 5.12 -6.36 3.53
CA VAL A 7 4.91 -5.13 4.32
C VAL A 7 4.86 -5.45 5.82
N MET A 8 4.11 -6.49 6.21
CA MET A 8 4.03 -6.94 7.60
C MET A 8 5.40 -7.35 8.15
N LYS A 9 6.18 -8.13 7.39
CA LYS A 9 7.52 -8.56 7.79
C LYS A 9 8.45 -7.36 8.00
N THR A 10 8.47 -6.42 7.05
CA THR A 10 9.31 -5.21 7.13
C THR A 10 8.98 -4.34 8.34
N LEU A 11 7.70 -4.17 8.66
CA LEU A 11 7.29 -3.39 9.83
C LEU A 11 7.64 -4.09 11.14
N GLN A 12 7.57 -5.42 11.18
CA GLN A 12 7.95 -6.22 12.35
C GLN A 12 9.47 -6.29 12.59
N THR A 13 10.29 -6.28 11.54
CA THR A 13 11.76 -6.25 11.68
C THR A 13 12.30 -4.89 12.12
N ALA A 14 11.59 -3.79 11.85
CA ALA A 14 12.04 -2.45 12.20
C ALA A 14 11.98 -2.15 13.70
N ASN A 15 11.23 -2.92 14.51
CA ASN A 15 11.09 -2.65 15.94
C ASN A 15 10.96 -3.94 16.79
N PRO A 16 12.07 -4.53 17.26
CA PRO A 16 12.08 -5.87 17.85
C PRO A 16 11.40 -6.00 19.22
N GLN A 17 10.87 -4.92 19.83
CA GLN A 17 10.42 -4.96 21.23
C GLN A 17 8.94 -4.68 21.54
N SER A 18 8.04 -4.30 20.64
CA SER A 18 6.62 -4.24 21.07
C SER A 18 5.51 -4.14 20.01
N VAL A 19 5.80 -4.03 18.71
CA VAL A 19 4.74 -3.73 17.73
C VAL A 19 4.24 -5.02 17.08
N HIS A 20 3.26 -5.66 17.73
CA HIS A 20 2.44 -6.67 17.06
C HIS A 20 1.39 -5.97 16.19
N ILE A 21 1.68 -5.85 14.89
CA ILE A 21 0.64 -5.47 13.94
C ILE A 21 -0.35 -6.63 13.87
N VAL A 22 -1.53 -6.46 14.47
CA VAL A 22 -2.58 -7.48 14.52
C VAL A 22 -3.39 -7.52 13.22
N LYS A 23 -3.57 -6.35 12.58
CA LYS A 23 -4.35 -6.20 11.36
C LYS A 23 -3.92 -4.97 10.59
N LEU A 24 -3.91 -5.08 9.26
CA LEU A 24 -3.76 -3.96 8.34
C LEU A 24 -5.07 -3.73 7.59
N ILE A 25 -5.42 -2.47 7.39
CA ILE A 25 -6.48 -2.05 6.49
C ILE A 25 -5.82 -1.64 5.18
N LYS A 26 -6.17 -2.31 4.09
CA LYS A 26 -5.77 -1.94 2.73
C LYS A 26 -6.87 -1.08 2.12
N VAL A 27 -6.52 0.12 1.68
CA VAL A 27 -7.38 1.00 0.89
C VAL A 27 -6.76 1.16 -0.48
N THR A 28 -7.53 0.88 -1.53
CA THR A 28 -7.09 1.06 -2.93
C THR A 28 -7.81 2.28 -3.49
N GLU A 29 -7.06 3.29 -3.91
CA GLU A 29 -7.57 4.46 -4.61
C GLU A 29 -7.24 4.36 -6.10
N ARG A 30 -8.18 4.79 -6.95
CA ARG A 30 -7.94 4.96 -8.38
C ARG A 30 -7.68 6.44 -8.63
N ILE A 31 -6.46 6.76 -9.03
CA ILE A 31 -6.05 8.11 -9.41
C ILE A 31 -5.80 8.16 -10.92
N GLY A 32 -5.75 9.38 -11.47
CA GLY A 32 -5.59 9.60 -12.89
C GLY A 32 -6.92 9.64 -13.66
N ASP A 33 -7.01 10.56 -14.62
CA ASP A 33 -8.20 10.72 -15.46
C ASP A 33 -8.26 9.75 -16.65
N GLY A 34 -7.17 9.02 -16.92
CA GLY A 34 -7.05 8.04 -18.01
C GLY A 34 -6.63 8.66 -19.34
N THR A 35 -6.18 9.91 -19.35
CA THR A 35 -5.56 10.51 -20.53
C THR A 35 -4.11 10.02 -20.69
N PRO A 36 -3.51 10.13 -21.89
CA PRO A 36 -2.11 9.77 -22.10
C PRO A 36 -1.12 10.55 -21.21
N ASN A 37 -1.52 11.74 -20.75
CA ASN A 37 -0.70 12.57 -19.86
C ASN A 37 -0.98 12.30 -18.38
N ASP A 38 -2.08 11.61 -18.05
CA ASP A 38 -2.49 11.24 -16.69
C ASP A 38 -3.18 9.86 -16.70
N PRO A 39 -2.39 8.79 -16.92
CA PRO A 39 -2.92 7.44 -17.02
C PRO A 39 -3.51 6.97 -15.69
N VAL A 40 -4.44 6.02 -15.77
CA VAL A 40 -5.06 5.44 -14.58
C VAL A 40 -4.00 4.71 -13.75
N GLN A 41 -3.92 5.05 -12.48
CA GLN A 41 -3.06 4.36 -11.52
C GLN A 41 -3.88 3.94 -10.30
N PHE A 42 -3.58 2.77 -9.77
CA PHE A 42 -4.13 2.32 -8.51
C PHE A 42 -3.09 2.55 -7.42
N VAL A 43 -3.46 3.22 -6.35
CA VAL A 43 -2.58 3.44 -5.21
C VAL A 43 -3.14 2.69 -4.01
N ASP A 44 -2.34 1.77 -3.51
CA ASP A 44 -2.65 1.00 -2.32
C ASP A 44 -2.03 1.68 -1.11
N TYR A 45 -2.87 2.03 -0.15
CA TYR A 45 -2.48 2.55 1.16
C TYR A 45 -2.73 1.50 2.22
N TYR A 46 -1.76 1.34 3.13
CA TYR A 46 -1.85 0.41 4.25
C TYR A 46 -1.89 1.20 5.55
N TYR A 47 -2.90 0.93 6.36
CA TYR A 47 -3.13 1.58 7.65
C TYR A 47 -3.16 0.56 8.79
N THR A 48 -2.77 1.01 9.99
CA THR A 48 -3.09 0.32 11.25
C THR A 48 -4.57 0.46 11.60
N LEU A 49 -5.05 -0.28 12.60
CA LEU A 49 -6.41 -0.13 13.10
C LEU A 49 -6.68 1.24 13.75
N ASP A 50 -5.64 1.88 14.27
CA ASP A 50 -5.72 3.20 14.90
C ASP A 50 -5.72 4.34 13.87
N GLY A 51 -5.71 4.01 12.57
CA GLY A 51 -5.75 4.97 11.47
C GLY A 51 -4.37 5.51 11.07
N GLU A 52 -3.28 4.99 11.61
CA GLU A 52 -1.93 5.40 11.24
C GLU A 52 -1.53 4.79 9.88
N LYS A 53 -1.04 5.63 8.96
CA LYS A 53 -0.58 5.17 7.64
C LYS A 53 0.83 4.60 7.75
N VAL A 54 1.01 3.34 7.36
CA VAL A 54 2.31 2.64 7.49
C VAL A 54 3.02 2.38 6.17
N ALA A 55 2.29 2.26 5.05
CA ALA A 55 2.92 2.05 3.74
C ALA A 55 2.04 2.56 2.59
N THR A 56 2.67 2.81 1.44
CA THR A 56 2.03 3.13 0.17
C THR A 56 2.68 2.32 -0.94
N SER A 57 1.90 1.73 -1.83
CA SER A 57 2.40 1.07 -3.04
C SER A 57 1.61 1.51 -4.27
N TYR A 58 2.33 1.78 -5.36
CA TYR A 58 1.76 2.20 -6.64
C TYR A 58 1.59 0.98 -7.56
N ASN A 59 0.39 0.81 -8.08
CA ASN A 59 0.00 -0.18 -9.07
C ASN A 59 -0.29 0.55 -10.38
N VAL A 60 0.66 0.50 -11.32
CA VAL A 60 0.38 0.84 -12.71
C VAL A 60 -0.15 -0.43 -13.35
N GLN A 61 -1.42 -0.44 -13.79
CA GLN A 61 -1.94 -1.59 -14.51
C GLN A 61 -1.26 -1.64 -15.89
N PRO A 62 -0.67 -2.78 -16.29
CA PRO A 62 0.11 -2.90 -17.51
C PRO A 62 -0.74 -2.90 -18.79
N GLU A 63 -2.06 -2.73 -18.70
CA GLU A 63 -2.98 -2.75 -19.83
C GLU A 63 -3.18 -1.39 -20.54
N ASP A 64 -2.49 -0.34 -20.09
CA ASP A 64 -2.50 1.00 -20.69
C ASP A 64 -1.18 1.37 -21.44
N VAL A 65 -0.37 0.39 -21.88
CA VAL A 65 0.86 0.62 -22.70
C VAL A 65 0.67 0.15 -24.14
#